data_AF-A0A2Z6UA74-F1
#
_entry.id   AF-A0A2Z6UA74-F1
#
_cell.length_a   1.000
_cell.length_b   1.000
_cell.length_c   1.000
_cell.angle_alpha   90.00
_cell.angle_beta   90.00
_cell.angle_gamma   90.00
#
_symmetry.space_group_name_H-M   'P 1'
#
loop_
_entity.id
_entity.type
_entity.pdbx_description
1 polymer ?
#
loop_
_entity_poly.entity_id
_entity_poly.type
_entity_poly.pdbx_seq_one_letter_code
_entity_poly.pdbx_strand_id
1 'polypeptide(L)' 'MKKSLPAVLFSSLEQHAKAADIEYDDELADIMDKLSDLNSKVEALKARARAKKENSNVVDISSRRAAKY' A
#
# COMPACT_ATOMS: atom_id res chain seq x y z
N MET A 1 -10.08 -1.40 -4.22
CA MET A 1 -9.00 -1.66 -3.24
C MET A 1 -9.02 -0.58 -2.18
N LYS A 2 -8.92 -0.91 -0.88
CA LYS A 2 -8.80 0.10 0.18
C LYS A 2 -7.41 0.76 0.10
N LYS A 3 -7.37 2.10 0.08
CA LYS A 3 -6.11 2.88 0.12
C LYS A 3 -5.33 2.52 1.39
N SER A 4 -4.00 2.61 1.32
CA SER A 4 -3.15 2.51 2.50
C SER A 4 -3.37 3.73 3.41
N LEU A 5 -3.08 3.60 4.71
CA LEU A 5 -3.12 4.74 5.62
C LEU A 5 -2.20 5.90 5.15
N PRO A 6 -0.94 5.65 4.72
CA PRO A 6 -0.09 6.70 4.15
C PRO A 6 -0.72 7.43 2.96
N ALA A 7 -1.39 6.70 2.05
CA ALA A 7 -2.06 7.33 0.91
C ALA A 7 -3.27 8.18 1.31
N VAL A 8 -3.98 7.79 2.38
CA VAL A 8 -5.08 8.61 2.93
C VAL A 8 -4.53 9.87 3.60
N LEU A 9 -3.46 9.74 4.39
CA LEU A 9 -2.80 10.88 5.05
C LEU A 9 -2.24 11.87 4.03
N PHE A 10 -1.59 11.38 2.96
CA PHE A 10 -1.08 12.23 1.89
C PHE A 10 -2.20 13.08 1.27
N SER A 11 -3.30 12.44 0.86
CA SER A 11 -4.44 13.18 0.27
C SER A 11 -5.06 14.17 1.25
N SER A 12 -5.18 13.81 2.53
CA SER A 12 -5.73 14.71 3.56
C SER A 12 -4.82 15.92 3.78
N LEU A 13 -3.51 15.70 3.87
CA LEU A 13 -2.54 16.76 4.13
C LEU A 13 -2.43 17.70 2.93
N GLU A 14 -2.44 17.17 1.70
CA GLU A 14 -2.51 17.97 0.47
C GLU A 14 -3.73 18.89 0.44
N GLN A 15 -4.90 18.37 0.84
CA GLN A 15 -6.13 19.18 0.91
C GLN A 15 -6.06 20.28 1.96
N HIS A 16 -5.52 19.97 3.15
CA HIS A 16 -5.36 20.97 4.21
C HIS A 16 -4.31 22.04 3.85
N ALA A 17 -3.22 21.65 3.20
CA ALA A 17 -2.19 22.58 2.75
C ALA A 17 -2.71 23.58 1.72
N LYS A 18 -3.47 23.10 0.73
CA LYS A 18 -4.16 23.97 -0.26
C LYS A 18 -5.15 24.90 0.41
N ALA A 19 -5.91 24.41 1.38
CA ALA A 19 -6.89 25.22 2.11
C ALA A 19 -6.24 26.30 3.00
N ALA A 20 -5.01 26.08 3.44
CA ALA A 20 -4.24 26.99 4.28
C ALA A 20 -3.21 27.84 3.51
N ASP A 21 -3.11 27.69 2.19
CA ASP A 21 -2.15 28.40 1.32
C ASP A 21 -0.67 28.18 1.71
N ILE A 22 -0.33 26.98 2.16
CA ILE A 22 1.03 26.58 2.58
C ILE A 22 1.63 25.49 1.70
N GLU A 23 1.15 25.35 0.46
CA GLU A 23 1.54 24.28 -0.46
C GLU A 23 3.03 24.29 -0.88
N TYR A 24 3.73 25.40 -0.68
CA TYR A 24 5.16 25.58 -0.95
C TYR A 24 6.04 25.52 0.30
N ASP A 25 5.51 25.06 1.44
CA ASP A 25 6.29 24.91 2.67
C ASP A 25 7.26 23.72 2.56
N ASP A 26 8.54 23.97 2.87
CA ASP A 26 9.61 22.97 2.72
C ASP A 26 9.44 21.77 3.68
N GLU A 27 8.97 22.02 4.90
CA GLU A 27 8.73 20.96 5.89
C GLU A 27 7.54 20.09 5.45
N LEU A 28 6.48 20.72 4.94
CA LEU A 28 5.36 20.02 4.33
C LEU A 28 5.80 19.14 3.16
N ALA A 29 6.64 19.66 2.26
CA ALA A 29 7.16 18.91 1.12
C ALA A 29 7.89 17.63 1.57
N ASP A 30 8.77 17.74 2.56
CA ASP A 30 9.49 16.60 3.15
C ASP A 30 8.53 15.57 3.80
N ILE A 31 7.48 16.04 4.49
CA ILE A 31 6.45 15.14 5.03
C ILE A 31 5.70 14.40 3.91
N MET A 32 5.35 15.09 2.82
CA MET A 32 4.66 14.52 1.68
C MET A 32 5.52 13.45 0.98
N ASP A 33 6.82 13.70 0.84
CA ASP A 33 7.78 12.73 0.29
C ASP A 33 7.91 11.49 1.18
N LYS A 34 8.01 11.67 2.50
CA LYS A 34 8.04 10.56 3.48
C LYS A 34 6.77 9.71 3.42
N LEU A 35 5.60 10.34 3.27
CA LEU A 35 4.32 9.62 3.12
C LEU A 35 4.26 8.83 1.80
N SER A 36 4.80 9.37 0.71
CA SER A 36 4.88 8.71 -0.58
C SER A 36 5.79 7.48 -0.56
N ASP A 37 6.98 7.60 0.04
CA ASP A 37 7.93 6.49 0.23
C ASP A 37 7.32 5.39 1.12
N LEU A 38 6.70 5.78 2.24
CA LEU A 38 6.04 4.83 3.14
C LEU A 38 4.88 4.10 2.44
N ASN A 39 4.08 4.81 1.62
CA ASN A 39 3.02 4.19 0.83
C ASN A 39 3.59 3.10 -0.12
N SER A 40 4.68 3.41 -0.81
CA SER A 40 5.34 2.48 -1.74
C SER A 40 5.81 1.20 -1.03
N LYS A 41 6.42 1.35 0.15
CA LYS A 41 6.84 0.21 1.00
C LYS A 41 5.64 -0.63 1.46
N VAL A 42 4.54 0.01 1.86
CA VAL A 42 3.31 -0.69 2.27
C VAL A 42 2.70 -1.47 1.11
N GLU A 43 2.63 -0.89 -0.09
CA GLU A 43 2.08 -1.60 -1.25
C GLU A 43 2.97 -2.78 -1.69
N ALA A 44 4.30 -2.64 -1.61
CA ALA A 44 5.21 -3.77 -1.83
C ALA A 44 4.98 -4.91 -0.83
N LEU A 45 4.79 -4.60 0.46
CA LEU A 45 4.49 -5.59 1.48
C LEU A 45 3.14 -6.27 1.25
N LYS A 46 2.10 -5.50 0.89
CA LYS A 46 0.79 -6.05 0.54
C LYS A 46 0.86 -6.97 -0.68
N ALA A 47 1.63 -6.59 -1.70
CA ALA A 47 1.84 -7.43 -2.88
C ALA A 47 2.51 -8.77 -2.52
N ARG A 48 3.57 -8.73 -1.71
CA ARG A 48 4.24 -9.95 -1.18
C ARG A 48 3.27 -10.82 -0.38
N ALA A 49 2.43 -10.21 0.47
CA ALA A 49 1.44 -10.94 1.25
C ALA A 49 0.36 -11.61 0.38
N ARG A 50 -0.10 -10.92 -0.69
CA ARG A 50 -1.03 -11.49 -1.68
C ARG A 50 -0.41 -12.67 -2.42
N ALA A 51 0.81 -12.51 -2.93
CA ALA A 51 1.53 -13.58 -3.63
C ALA A 51 1.73 -14.82 -2.74
N LYS A 52 2.05 -14.64 -1.45
CA LYS A 52 2.14 -15.77 -0.50
C LYS A 52 0.80 -16.50 -0.33
N LYS A 53 -0.31 -15.77 -0.24
CA LYS A 53 -1.66 -16.39 -0.13
C LYS A 53 -2.04 -17.15 -1.40
N GLU A 54 -1.75 -16.58 -2.56
CA GLU A 54 -2.01 -17.23 -3.85
C GLU A 54 -1.19 -18.52 -4.00
N ASN A 55 0.12 -18.47 -3.72
CA ASN A 55 0.99 -19.64 -3.79
C ASN A 55 0.58 -20.74 -2.79
N SER A 56 0.16 -20.37 -1.58
CA SER A 56 -0.35 -21.34 -0.59
C SER A 56 -1.62 -22.04 -1.09
N ASN A 57 -2.51 -21.33 -1.79
CA ASN A 57 -3.73 -21.92 -2.35
C ASN A 57 -3.43 -22.84 -3.53
N VAL A 58 -2.41 -22.55 -4.35
CA VAL A 58 -2.04 -23.39 -5.50
C VAL A 58 -1.45 -24.75 -5.08
N VAL A 59 -0.66 -24.80 -4.00
CA VAL A 59 -0.04 -26.05 -3.51
C VAL A 59 -1.08 -27.04 -2.96
N ASP A 60 -2.12 -26.53 -2.30
CA ASP A 60 -3.18 -27.37 -1.71
C ASP A 60 -4.10 -27.98 -2.79
N ILE A 61 -4.42 -27.24 -3.85
CA ILE A 61 -5.31 -27.72 -4.92
C ILE A 61 -4.67 -28.85 -5.75
N SER A 62 -3.37 -28.74 -6.06
CA SER A 62 -2.65 -29.77 -6.82
C SER A 62 -2.48 -31.07 -6.04
N SER A 63 -2.31 -30.97 -4.71
CA SER A 63 -2.16 -32.13 -3.83
C SER A 63 -3.46 -32.93 -3.67
N ARG A 64 -4.63 -32.25 -3.67
CA ARG A 64 -5.94 -32.92 -3.58
C ARG A 64 -6.37 -33.66 -4.85
N ARG A 65 -5.84 -33.31 -6.02
CA ARG A 65 -6.16 -33.97 -7.30
C ARG A 65 -5.41 -35.30 -7.49
N ALA A 66 -4.25 -35.49 -6.85
CA ALA A 66 -3.45 -36.70 -6.97
C ALA A 66 -3.95 -37.88 -6.13
N ALA A 67 -4.77 -37.64 -5.09
CA ALA A 67 -5.25 -38.68 -4.17
C ALA A 67 -6.57 -39.36 -4.60
N LYS A 68 -6.95 -39.28 -5.88
CA LYS A 68 -8.25 -39.78 -6.39
C LYS A 68 -8.17 -40.87 -7.47
N TYR A 69 -7.02 -41.50 -7.65
CA TYR A 69 -6.85 -42.65 -8.54
C TYR A 69 -6.13 -43.78 -7.83
#